data_AF-A0A425DM13-F1
#
_entry.id   AF-A0A425DM13-F1
#
_cell.length_a   1.000
_cell.length_b   1.000
_cell.length_c   1.000
_cell.angle_alpha   90.00
_cell.angle_beta   90.00
_cell.angle_gamma   90.00
#
_symmetry.space_group_name_H-M   'P 1'
#
loop_
_entity.id
_entity.type
_entity.pdbx_description
1 polymer ?
#
loop_
_entity_poly.entity_id
_entity_poly.type
_entity_poly.pdbx_seq_one_letter_code
_entity_poly.pdbx_strand_id
1 'polypeptide(L)'
;MQSRPARRQNSWGDLLDNATIRRKHMDLLLTLQDTRLHVKTAGFDAVSSGFVSTAPVTSLAKVDSITTLRHGVINRGTILWCKVAAPVMRIVGVLVLVDDGSGQLFQIGLYNFVDSQASTLDCQRLLLEGTLLGVKEPYVKTFASGFMGLRTDHPSNIVVKRPNEQMHATVPPTAASSIEGLKAQGNAHFQAGDIIAAESCYSAALKQTTEAASPDMTVALLNNRAMCSLKRCAFVEALEDATKALSLVPTNAKSLFRLALALTGLRRHEESHAILMLLPRSKDVMTWRDVVARRVAESIHGHFKPIDVMGGTIVEDYIGPVEVKMTRGKGRGLFLTQPVRRGDLLLVEKAYATSLAILNERRR
;
A
#
# COMPACT_ATOMS: atom_id res chain seq x y z
N MET A 1 7.42 41.55 -40.44
CA MET A 1 8.22 40.69 -39.54
C MET A 1 7.71 40.87 -38.12
N GLN A 2 6.83 39.98 -37.63
CA GLN A 2 6.41 40.00 -36.23
C GLN A 2 7.37 39.12 -35.43
N SER A 3 8.05 39.72 -34.46
CA SER A 3 8.96 39.05 -33.52
C SER A 3 8.18 38.06 -32.65
N ARG A 4 8.56 36.78 -32.68
CA ARG A 4 8.09 35.78 -31.71
C ARG A 4 8.50 36.22 -30.29
N PRO A 5 7.63 36.10 -29.28
CA PRO A 5 8.01 36.38 -27.90
C PRO A 5 9.05 35.35 -27.44
N ALA A 6 10.13 35.83 -26.83
CA ALA A 6 11.18 35.00 -26.26
C ALA A 6 10.57 34.01 -25.25
N ARG A 7 10.81 32.72 -25.46
CA ARG A 7 10.48 31.66 -24.52
C ARG A 7 11.34 31.91 -23.27
N ARG A 8 10.75 32.44 -22.18
CA ARG A 8 11.44 32.54 -20.89
C ARG A 8 11.86 31.11 -20.49
N GLN A 9 13.14 30.82 -20.55
CA GLN A 9 13.72 29.70 -19.80
C GLN A 9 13.63 30.11 -18.34
N ASN A 10 12.66 29.57 -17.60
CA ASN A 10 12.63 29.73 -16.16
C ASN A 10 13.90 29.05 -15.63
N SER A 11 14.79 29.81 -15.01
CA SER A 11 15.99 29.25 -14.42
C SER A 11 15.59 28.40 -13.20
N TRP A 12 16.39 27.39 -12.83
CA TRP A 12 16.12 26.56 -11.65
C TRP A 12 15.99 27.39 -10.36
N GLY A 13 16.66 28.54 -10.29
CA GLY A 13 16.61 29.46 -9.15
C GLY A 13 15.23 30.10 -8.93
N ASP A 14 14.52 30.45 -10.01
CA ASP A 14 13.23 31.16 -9.93
C ASP A 14 12.07 30.23 -9.50
N LEU A 15 12.22 28.92 -9.75
CA LEU A 15 11.20 27.90 -9.44
C LEU A 15 11.33 27.32 -8.03
N LEU A 16 12.46 27.58 -7.34
CA LEU A 16 12.84 26.98 -6.07
C LEU A 16 13.03 28.00 -4.93
N ASP A 17 12.41 29.18 -5.04
CA ASP A 17 12.33 30.14 -3.93
C ASP A 17 11.49 29.57 -2.76
N ASN A 18 12.17 29.18 -1.69
CA ASN A 18 11.58 28.57 -0.50
C ASN A 18 10.47 29.40 0.15
N ALA A 19 10.61 30.73 0.19
CA ALA A 19 9.60 31.59 0.82
C ALA A 19 8.31 31.59 0.00
N THR A 20 8.45 31.68 -1.32
CA THR A 20 7.32 31.60 -2.26
C THR A 20 6.69 30.21 -2.28
N ILE A 21 7.50 29.14 -2.24
CA ILE A 21 7.00 27.75 -2.20
C ILE A 21 6.19 27.51 -0.94
N ARG A 22 6.72 27.86 0.24
CA ARG A 22 5.99 27.70 1.50
C ARG A 22 4.69 28.50 1.52
N ARG A 23 4.72 29.76 1.06
CA ARG A 23 3.52 30.61 1.00
C ARG A 23 2.44 30.02 0.09
N LYS A 24 2.77 29.73 -1.17
CA LYS A 24 1.79 29.16 -2.11
C LYS A 24 1.34 27.75 -1.73
N HIS A 25 2.22 26.95 -1.11
CA HIS A 25 1.83 25.67 -0.54
C HIS A 25 0.78 25.90 0.54
N MET A 26 1.04 26.79 1.51
CA MET A 26 0.06 27.16 2.54
C MET A 26 -1.25 27.74 1.96
N ASP A 27 -1.18 28.62 0.96
CA ASP A 27 -2.37 29.17 0.30
C ASP A 27 -3.22 28.07 -0.35
N LEU A 28 -2.56 27.09 -1.00
CA LEU A 28 -3.22 25.91 -1.54
C LEU A 28 -3.86 25.07 -0.43
N LEU A 29 -3.14 24.85 0.68
CA LEU A 29 -3.68 24.11 1.83
C LEU A 29 -4.93 24.80 2.41
N LEU A 30 -4.89 26.12 2.59
CA LEU A 30 -6.00 26.92 3.12
C LEU A 30 -7.19 26.93 2.16
N THR A 31 -6.95 27.14 0.86
CA THR A 31 -8.00 27.15 -0.16
C THR A 31 -8.74 25.81 -0.21
N LEU A 32 -8.00 24.69 -0.05
CA LEU A 32 -8.58 23.35 -0.06
C LEU A 32 -9.36 23.01 1.22
N GLN A 33 -9.00 23.58 2.36
CA GLN A 33 -9.77 23.44 3.61
C GLN A 33 -11.15 24.11 3.51
N ASP A 34 -11.25 25.23 2.79
CA ASP A 34 -12.50 25.97 2.63
C ASP A 34 -13.43 25.39 1.56
N THR A 35 -12.90 24.61 0.62
CA THR A 35 -13.71 24.01 -0.45
C THR A 35 -14.15 22.58 -0.13
N ARG A 36 -15.47 22.36 -0.01
CA ARG A 36 -16.10 21.02 -0.14
C ARG A 36 -15.98 20.54 -1.60
N LEU A 37 -14.79 20.19 -2.05
CA LEU A 37 -14.55 19.96 -3.47
C LEU A 37 -14.82 18.49 -3.85
N HIS A 38 -15.94 18.27 -4.56
CA HIS A 38 -16.07 17.17 -5.52
C HIS A 38 -15.14 17.43 -6.69
N VAL A 39 -13.98 16.77 -6.74
CA VAL A 39 -13.04 16.89 -7.87
C VAL A 39 -13.44 15.88 -8.96
N LYS A 40 -13.99 16.40 -10.06
CA LYS A 40 -13.96 15.71 -11.36
C LYS A 40 -12.50 15.65 -11.84
N THR A 41 -12.06 14.46 -12.23
CA THR A 41 -10.72 14.16 -12.74
C THR A 41 -10.37 15.01 -13.97
N ALA A 42 -9.36 15.86 -13.85
CA ALA A 42 -8.82 16.65 -14.94
C ALA A 42 -7.60 15.94 -15.58
N GLY A 43 -7.63 15.84 -16.91
CA GLY A 43 -6.50 15.69 -17.85
C GLY A 43 -5.32 14.81 -17.44
N PHE A 44 -5.33 13.56 -17.88
CA PHE A 44 -4.18 12.65 -17.77
C PHE A 44 -3.05 13.07 -18.74
N ASP A 45 -1.91 13.50 -18.19
CA ASP A 45 -0.64 13.48 -18.92
C ASP A 45 -0.22 12.02 -19.13
N ALA A 46 -0.38 11.51 -20.35
CA ALA A 46 -0.33 10.08 -20.69
C ALA A 46 1.04 9.38 -20.51
N VAL A 47 2.11 10.09 -20.13
CA VAL A 47 3.48 9.54 -20.11
C VAL A 47 3.87 8.94 -18.74
N SER A 48 3.25 9.38 -17.63
CA SER A 48 3.61 8.92 -16.28
C SER A 48 2.60 8.00 -15.60
N SER A 49 1.38 7.89 -16.14
CA SER A 49 0.33 7.08 -15.53
C SER A 49 0.71 5.59 -15.56
N GLY A 50 1.11 5.04 -14.41
CA GLY A 50 1.35 3.60 -14.25
C GLY A 50 2.81 3.15 -14.28
N PHE A 51 3.80 4.06 -14.19
CA PHE A 51 5.20 3.61 -14.06
C PHE A 51 5.47 2.97 -12.69
N VAL A 52 5.97 1.73 -12.71
CA VAL A 52 6.32 0.93 -11.53
C VAL A 52 7.81 0.57 -11.56
N SER A 53 8.55 1.02 -10.55
CA SER A 53 9.96 0.69 -10.36
C SER A 53 10.10 -0.63 -9.59
N THR A 54 10.67 -1.63 -10.24
CA THR A 54 10.98 -2.95 -9.65
C THR A 54 12.43 -3.06 -9.16
N ALA A 55 13.28 -2.06 -9.44
CA ALA A 55 14.69 -2.06 -9.05
C ALA A 55 14.87 -2.07 -7.52
N PRO A 56 15.72 -2.94 -6.94
CA PRO A 56 16.11 -2.84 -5.53
C PRO A 56 16.73 -1.48 -5.20
N VAL A 57 16.52 -0.96 -4.00
CA VAL A 57 17.12 0.33 -3.57
C VAL A 57 18.65 0.30 -3.66
N THR A 58 19.26 -0.85 -3.38
CA THR A 58 20.72 -1.05 -3.44
C THR A 58 21.28 -1.00 -4.85
N SER A 59 20.45 -1.17 -5.90
CA SER A 59 20.88 -1.13 -7.30
C SER A 59 20.67 0.24 -7.95
N LEU A 60 20.17 1.23 -7.22
CA LEU A 60 19.86 2.56 -7.75
C LEU A 60 20.96 3.55 -7.40
N ALA A 61 21.41 4.33 -8.39
CA ALA A 61 22.36 5.40 -8.19
C ALA A 61 21.71 6.55 -7.41
N LYS A 62 22.33 6.96 -6.30
CA LYS A 62 21.86 8.12 -5.54
C LYS A 62 22.01 9.38 -6.37
N VAL A 63 20.97 10.20 -6.38
CA VAL A 63 20.99 11.55 -6.92
C VAL A 63 21.01 12.53 -5.75
N ASP A 64 21.83 13.56 -5.85
CA ASP A 64 22.04 14.52 -4.75
C ASP A 64 21.02 15.67 -4.77
N SER A 65 20.43 16.01 -5.92
CA SER A 65 19.41 17.05 -5.99
C SER A 65 18.40 16.85 -7.12
N ILE A 66 17.16 17.28 -6.89
CA ILE A 66 16.12 17.36 -7.93
C ILE A 66 16.55 18.17 -9.16
N THR A 67 17.43 19.15 -8.99
CA THR A 67 17.92 20.03 -10.08
C THR A 67 18.74 19.29 -11.14
N THR A 68 19.29 18.13 -10.79
CA THR A 68 20.08 17.29 -11.70
C THR A 68 19.22 16.30 -12.49
N LEU A 69 17.94 16.17 -12.12
CA LEU A 69 17.00 15.27 -12.78
C LEU A 69 16.45 15.91 -14.06
N ARG A 70 16.19 15.08 -15.07
CA ARG A 70 15.56 15.52 -16.31
C ARG A 70 14.06 15.70 -16.13
N HIS A 71 13.57 16.86 -16.55
CA HIS A 71 12.14 17.21 -16.56
C HIS A 71 11.37 16.44 -17.65
N GLY A 72 10.14 16.02 -17.34
CA GLY A 72 9.23 15.40 -18.31
C GLY A 72 9.57 13.96 -18.69
N VAL A 73 10.54 13.33 -18.02
CA VAL A 73 10.95 11.93 -18.27
C VAL A 73 11.16 11.15 -16.96
N ILE A 74 11.09 9.82 -17.03
CA ILE A 74 11.47 8.93 -15.93
C ILE A 74 13.00 8.88 -15.81
N ASN A 75 13.55 9.27 -14.67
CA ASN A 75 14.99 9.23 -14.41
C ASN A 75 15.43 7.82 -13.96
N ARG A 76 15.43 6.87 -14.91
CA ARG A 76 15.70 5.44 -14.66
C ARG A 76 17.04 5.17 -13.98
N GLY A 77 17.09 4.11 -13.17
CA GLY A 77 18.30 3.68 -12.46
C GLY A 77 18.75 4.60 -11.32
N THR A 78 17.93 5.58 -10.92
CA THR A 78 18.30 6.55 -9.87
C THR A 78 17.35 6.53 -8.67
N ILE A 79 17.80 7.08 -7.54
CA ILE A 79 16.97 7.33 -6.36
C ILE A 79 17.30 8.70 -5.76
N LEU A 80 16.27 9.50 -5.48
CA LEU A 80 16.40 10.78 -4.78
C LEU A 80 15.87 10.63 -3.34
N TRP A 81 16.68 11.01 -2.35
CA TRP A 81 16.27 11.00 -0.94
C TRP A 81 15.88 12.41 -0.50
N CYS A 82 14.72 12.55 0.12
CA CYS A 82 14.16 13.84 0.53
C CYS A 82 13.58 13.74 1.94
N LYS A 83 13.68 14.79 2.75
CA LYS A 83 13.10 14.89 4.09
C LYS A 83 11.78 15.66 4.03
N VAL A 84 10.72 15.13 4.62
CA VAL A 84 9.43 15.84 4.76
C VAL A 84 9.65 17.13 5.56
N ALA A 85 9.28 18.26 4.99
CA ALA A 85 9.60 19.59 5.50
C ALA A 85 8.38 20.33 6.09
N ALA A 86 7.17 19.79 5.93
CA ALA A 86 5.94 20.36 6.47
C ALA A 86 4.84 19.28 6.56
N PRO A 87 3.76 19.51 7.35
CA PRO A 87 2.61 18.62 7.39
C PRO A 87 2.01 18.35 6.01
N VAL A 88 1.73 17.08 5.71
CA VAL A 88 1.16 16.66 4.42
C VAL A 88 -0.35 16.91 4.36
N MET A 89 -0.91 16.90 3.15
CA MET A 89 -2.35 17.01 2.94
C MET A 89 -2.85 15.97 1.94
N ARG A 90 -4.03 15.39 2.21
CA ARG A 90 -4.72 14.52 1.26
C ARG A 90 -5.65 15.36 0.38
N ILE A 91 -5.43 15.24 -0.92
CA ILE A 91 -6.33 15.70 -1.98
C ILE A 91 -6.78 14.47 -2.78
N VAL A 92 -6.63 14.50 -4.12
CA VAL A 92 -6.71 13.29 -4.96
C VAL A 92 -5.56 12.30 -4.63
N GLY A 93 -4.35 12.82 -4.45
CA GLY A 93 -3.20 12.08 -3.90
C GLY A 93 -2.73 12.71 -2.57
N VAL A 94 -1.61 12.27 -2.03
CA VAL A 94 -0.97 12.90 -0.88
C VAL A 94 0.04 13.93 -1.40
N LEU A 95 -0.14 15.18 -0.99
CA LEU A 95 0.76 16.29 -1.28
C LEU A 95 1.81 16.38 -0.18
N VAL A 96 3.08 16.28 -0.55
CA VAL A 96 4.21 16.30 0.39
C VAL A 96 5.16 17.41 0.02
N LEU A 97 5.53 18.26 0.97
CA LEU A 97 6.62 19.23 0.81
C LEU A 97 7.91 18.62 1.37
N VAL A 98 8.99 18.64 0.60
CA VAL A 98 10.25 17.99 0.97
C VAL A 98 11.48 18.86 0.71
N ASP A 99 12.59 18.50 1.36
CA ASP A 99 13.95 19.01 1.19
C ASP A 99 14.89 17.85 0.80
N ASP A 100 15.63 17.95 -0.29
CA ASP A 100 16.63 16.93 -0.70
C ASP A 100 18.02 17.14 -0.05
N GLY A 101 18.17 18.16 0.80
CA GLY A 101 19.43 18.56 1.41
C GLY A 101 20.19 19.64 0.62
N SER A 102 19.69 20.05 -0.56
CA SER A 102 20.22 21.20 -1.29
C SER A 102 19.84 22.55 -0.66
N GLY A 103 18.95 22.52 0.35
CA GLY A 103 18.38 23.72 0.95
C GLY A 103 17.24 24.31 0.12
N GLN A 104 16.78 23.62 -0.93
CA GLN A 104 15.62 24.00 -1.73
C GLN A 104 14.43 23.08 -1.46
N LEU A 105 13.25 23.66 -1.29
CA LEU A 105 12.02 22.92 -1.08
C LEU A 105 11.34 22.62 -2.41
N PHE A 106 10.73 21.45 -2.51
CA PHE A 106 9.90 21.10 -3.65
C PHE A 106 8.78 20.15 -3.25
N GLN A 107 7.83 19.98 -4.18
CA GLN A 107 6.64 19.19 -3.93
C GLN A 107 6.78 17.76 -4.45
N ILE A 108 6.25 16.78 -3.72
CA ILE A 108 5.99 15.44 -4.21
C ILE A 108 4.48 15.19 -4.20
N GLY A 109 3.92 14.78 -5.33
CA GLY A 109 2.56 14.25 -5.44
C GLY A 109 2.59 12.73 -5.40
N LEU A 110 2.15 12.15 -4.30
CA LEU A 110 2.03 10.70 -4.10
C LEU A 110 0.61 10.24 -4.42
N TYR A 111 0.39 9.68 -5.59
CA TYR A 111 -0.91 9.13 -5.97
C TYR A 111 -1.01 7.67 -5.55
N ASN A 112 -2.23 7.27 -5.17
CA ASN A 112 -2.53 5.90 -4.76
C ASN A 112 -1.67 5.40 -3.57
N PHE A 113 -1.06 6.31 -2.80
CA PHE A 113 -0.12 5.98 -1.71
C PHE A 113 -0.81 5.62 -0.38
N VAL A 114 -2.07 6.00 -0.21
CA VAL A 114 -2.90 5.64 0.94
C VAL A 114 -4.30 5.30 0.46
N ASP A 115 -5.05 4.60 1.32
CA ASP A 115 -6.43 4.20 1.06
C ASP A 115 -7.29 5.36 0.53
N SER A 116 -8.23 5.05 -0.35
CA SER A 116 -9.21 6.02 -0.87
C SER A 116 -9.96 6.77 0.22
N GLN A 117 -10.19 6.13 1.37
CA GLN A 117 -10.89 6.66 2.54
C GLN A 117 -9.94 7.30 3.58
N ALA A 118 -8.63 7.28 3.36
CA ALA A 118 -7.67 7.85 4.30
C ALA A 118 -7.86 9.37 4.43
N SER A 119 -7.97 9.85 5.67
CA SER A 119 -8.07 11.29 5.93
C SER A 119 -6.71 11.98 5.79
N THR A 120 -6.71 13.31 5.68
CA THR A 120 -5.47 14.12 5.79
C THR A 120 -4.73 13.81 7.10
N LEU A 121 -5.46 13.61 8.20
CA LEU A 121 -4.86 13.30 9.50
C LEU A 121 -4.15 11.93 9.48
N ASP A 122 -4.68 10.95 8.76
CA ASP A 122 -4.02 9.64 8.60
C ASP A 122 -2.74 9.76 7.77
N CYS A 123 -2.76 10.61 6.73
CA CYS A 123 -1.56 10.90 5.93
C CYS A 123 -0.48 11.60 6.77
N GLN A 124 -0.86 12.54 7.64
CA GLN A 124 0.05 13.26 8.53
C GLN A 124 0.69 12.36 9.58
N ARG A 125 -0.02 11.34 10.05
CA ARG A 125 0.55 10.30 10.92
C ARG A 125 1.59 9.46 10.16
N LEU A 126 1.28 9.13 8.90
CA LEU A 126 2.15 8.34 8.02
C LEU A 126 3.44 9.04 7.62
N LEU A 127 3.34 10.34 7.34
CA LEU A 127 4.42 11.18 6.82
C LEU A 127 4.65 12.37 7.74
N LEU A 128 5.14 12.08 8.95
CA LEU A 128 5.54 13.10 9.91
C LEU A 128 6.64 13.99 9.35
N GLU A 129 6.67 15.24 9.78
CA GLU A 129 7.79 16.14 9.49
C GLU A 129 9.11 15.49 9.92
N GLY A 130 10.10 15.57 9.04
CA GLY A 130 11.40 14.93 9.20
C GLY A 130 11.50 13.50 8.67
N THR A 131 10.39 12.87 8.25
CA THR A 131 10.42 11.55 7.59
C THR A 131 11.27 11.59 6.32
N LEU A 132 12.13 10.59 6.13
CA LEU A 132 12.99 10.48 4.96
C LEU A 132 12.31 9.62 3.88
N LEU A 133 12.21 10.15 2.67
CA LEU A 133 11.52 9.60 1.51
C LEU A 133 12.51 9.34 0.38
N GLY A 134 12.68 8.08 -0.02
CA GLY A 134 13.41 7.70 -1.22
C GLY A 134 12.45 7.56 -2.39
N VAL A 135 12.62 8.40 -3.41
CA VAL A 135 11.86 8.32 -4.67
C VAL A 135 12.69 7.62 -5.71
N LYS A 136 12.30 6.39 -6.04
CA LYS A 136 12.94 5.56 -7.07
C LYS A 136 12.53 6.05 -8.45
N GLU A 137 13.51 6.17 -9.33
CA GLU A 137 13.37 6.52 -10.73
C GLU A 137 12.41 7.71 -10.95
N PRO A 138 12.69 8.86 -10.31
CA PRO A 138 11.76 9.96 -10.16
C PRO A 138 11.31 10.56 -11.50
N TYR A 139 10.01 10.86 -11.59
CA TYR A 139 9.42 11.64 -12.67
C TYR A 139 9.25 13.09 -12.22
N VAL A 140 9.99 13.99 -12.86
CA VAL A 140 9.92 15.43 -12.58
C VAL A 140 8.86 16.07 -13.48
N LYS A 141 7.92 16.81 -12.89
CA LYS A 141 6.93 17.60 -13.63
C LYS A 141 6.71 18.98 -13.01
N THR A 142 6.02 19.83 -13.77
CA THR A 142 5.47 21.08 -13.24
C THR A 142 4.01 20.85 -12.84
N PHE A 143 3.65 21.20 -11.61
CA PHE A 143 2.29 21.14 -11.09
C PHE A 143 1.48 22.35 -11.56
N ALA A 144 0.14 22.28 -11.44
CA ALA A 144 -0.76 23.38 -11.79
C ALA A 144 -0.49 24.68 -10.99
N SER A 145 0.11 24.55 -9.80
CA SER A 145 0.61 25.67 -8.99
C SER A 145 1.79 26.42 -9.61
N GLY A 146 2.34 25.92 -10.73
CA GLY A 146 3.52 26.45 -11.40
C GLY A 146 4.84 25.93 -10.82
N PHE A 147 4.81 25.19 -9.71
CA PHE A 147 6.01 24.62 -9.10
C PHE A 147 6.45 23.33 -9.78
N MET A 148 7.77 23.17 -9.87
CA MET A 148 8.34 21.88 -10.21
C MET A 148 8.31 20.96 -9.00
N GLY A 149 8.17 19.65 -9.26
CA GLY A 149 8.35 18.65 -8.23
C GLY A 149 8.23 17.25 -8.82
N LEU A 150 8.10 16.28 -7.93
CA LEU A 150 8.03 14.88 -8.31
C LEU A 150 6.60 14.39 -8.32
N ARG A 151 6.23 13.61 -9.32
CA ARG A 151 4.99 12.85 -9.30
C ARG A 151 5.32 11.36 -9.28
N THR A 152 4.66 10.63 -8.39
CA THR A 152 4.65 9.17 -8.41
C THR A 152 3.22 8.68 -8.41
N ASP A 153 2.94 7.69 -9.26
CA ASP A 153 1.63 7.06 -9.37
C ASP A 153 1.60 5.65 -8.76
N HIS A 154 2.78 5.14 -8.37
CA HIS A 154 2.95 3.84 -7.76
C HIS A 154 3.82 3.91 -6.49
N PRO A 155 3.43 3.24 -5.41
CA PRO A 155 4.00 3.41 -4.09
C PRO A 155 5.20 2.51 -3.86
N SER A 156 5.38 1.47 -4.68
CA SER A 156 6.67 0.75 -4.76
C SER A 156 7.81 1.64 -5.24
N ASN A 157 7.51 2.82 -5.81
CA ASN A 157 8.51 3.82 -6.17
C ASN A 157 8.94 4.64 -4.95
N ILE A 158 8.30 4.46 -3.80
CA ILE A 158 8.54 5.24 -2.59
C ILE A 158 9.07 4.34 -1.49
N VAL A 159 10.16 4.78 -0.88
CA VAL A 159 10.77 4.17 0.28
C VAL A 159 10.61 5.14 1.44
N VAL A 160 9.92 4.74 2.50
CA VAL A 160 9.75 5.57 3.70
C VAL A 160 10.72 5.08 4.76
N LYS A 161 11.54 5.99 5.26
CA LYS A 161 12.39 5.82 6.43
C LYS A 161 12.00 6.83 7.50
N ARG A 162 11.45 6.36 8.61
CA ARG A 162 11.04 7.27 9.69
C ARG A 162 12.26 7.79 10.46
N PRO A 163 12.18 8.98 11.09
CA PRO A 163 13.28 9.52 11.90
C PRO A 163 13.73 8.55 13.00
N ASN A 164 12.80 7.72 13.51
CA ASN A 164 13.09 6.69 14.50
C ASN A 164 13.63 5.38 13.93
N GLU A 165 13.84 5.20 12.63
CA GLU A 165 14.58 4.02 12.15
C GLU A 165 16.09 4.11 12.42
N GLN A 166 16.61 5.31 12.72
CA GLN A 166 17.96 5.50 13.28
C GLN A 166 17.97 5.70 14.81
N MET A 167 16.80 5.73 15.47
CA MET A 167 16.67 5.83 16.94
C MET A 167 15.83 4.72 17.57
N HIS A 168 15.44 3.71 16.80
CA HIS A 168 15.16 2.39 17.33
C HIS A 168 16.48 1.58 17.39
N ALA A 169 17.43 2.10 18.17
CA ALA A 169 17.69 1.32 19.37
C ALA A 169 16.36 1.27 20.13
N THR A 170 15.43 0.40 19.67
CA THR A 170 14.52 -0.28 20.57
C THR A 170 15.43 -0.58 21.75
N VAL A 171 15.11 -0.09 22.93
CA VAL A 171 15.47 -0.89 24.10
C VAL A 171 14.93 -2.25 23.68
N PRO A 172 15.81 -3.21 23.29
CA PRO A 172 15.33 -4.55 23.03
C PRO A 172 14.56 -4.87 24.30
N PRO A 173 13.36 -5.49 24.26
CA PRO A 173 12.77 -5.97 25.50
C PRO A 173 13.92 -6.68 26.20
N THR A 174 14.31 -6.14 27.37
CA THR A 174 15.63 -6.37 27.94
C THR A 174 15.87 -7.86 27.87
N ALA A 175 17.07 -8.30 27.44
CA ALA A 175 17.36 -9.71 27.18
C ALA A 175 17.05 -10.67 28.36
N ALA A 176 16.64 -10.11 29.51
CA ALA A 176 16.13 -10.77 30.71
C ALA A 176 14.59 -10.96 30.80
N SER A 177 13.78 -10.56 29.81
CA SER A 177 12.31 -10.76 29.87
C SER A 177 11.92 -12.19 29.48
N SER A 178 11.15 -12.88 30.32
CA SER A 178 10.65 -14.24 30.05
C SER A 178 9.70 -14.30 28.85
N ILE A 179 9.50 -15.51 28.29
CA ILE A 179 8.55 -15.76 27.18
C ILE A 179 7.15 -15.27 27.55
N GLU A 180 6.68 -15.55 28.78
CA GLU A 180 5.40 -15.08 29.30
C GLU A 180 5.34 -13.56 29.39
N GLY A 181 6.42 -12.91 29.84
CA GLY A 181 6.53 -11.46 29.94
C GLY A 181 6.44 -10.79 28.57
N LEU A 182 7.17 -11.32 27.58
CA LEU A 182 7.13 -10.84 26.19
C LEU A 182 5.75 -11.04 25.57
N LYS A 183 5.10 -12.18 25.79
CA LYS A 183 3.73 -12.42 25.34
C LYS A 183 2.74 -11.43 25.98
N ALA A 184 2.87 -11.16 27.27
CA ALA A 184 2.01 -10.21 27.98
C ALA A 184 2.19 -8.78 27.47
N GLN A 185 3.43 -8.33 27.26
CA GLN A 185 3.75 -7.04 26.63
C GLN A 185 3.16 -6.97 25.22
N GLY A 186 3.35 -8.01 24.41
CA GLY A 186 2.79 -8.07 23.07
C GLY A 186 1.27 -7.96 23.05
N ASN A 187 0.59 -8.63 23.99
CA ASN A 187 -0.86 -8.52 24.15
C ASN A 187 -1.28 -7.09 24.55
N ALA A 188 -0.53 -6.44 25.45
CA ALA A 188 -0.82 -5.07 25.88
C ALA A 188 -0.67 -4.07 24.73
N HIS A 189 0.42 -4.16 23.95
CA HIS A 189 0.60 -3.37 22.73
C HIS A 189 -0.54 -3.64 21.72
N PHE A 190 -0.89 -4.91 21.49
CA PHE A 190 -1.96 -5.26 20.56
C PHE A 190 -3.30 -4.62 20.96
N GLN A 191 -3.65 -4.63 22.25
CA GLN A 191 -4.85 -3.99 22.77
C GLN A 191 -4.81 -2.45 22.68
N ALA A 192 -3.61 -1.85 22.79
CA ALA A 192 -3.41 -0.42 22.60
C ALA A 192 -3.49 0.02 21.11
N GLY A 193 -3.75 -0.90 20.19
CA GLY A 193 -3.70 -0.65 18.74
C GLY A 193 -2.27 -0.54 18.21
N ASP A 194 -1.30 -0.90 19.04
CA ASP A 194 0.11 -0.96 18.72
C ASP A 194 0.45 -2.33 18.12
N ILE A 195 0.22 -2.48 16.82
CA ILE A 195 0.40 -3.75 16.11
C ILE A 195 1.89 -4.14 15.98
N ILE A 196 2.80 -3.18 15.97
CA ILE A 196 4.20 -3.45 15.63
C ILE A 196 5.08 -3.71 16.83
N ALA A 197 4.94 -2.94 17.91
CA ALA A 197 5.58 -3.36 19.16
C ALA A 197 5.02 -4.72 19.57
N ALA A 198 3.72 -4.99 19.35
CA ALA A 198 3.14 -6.31 19.57
C ALA A 198 3.86 -7.41 18.76
N GLU A 199 3.99 -7.21 17.45
CA GLU A 199 4.69 -8.16 16.57
C GLU A 199 6.17 -8.35 16.94
N SER A 200 6.84 -7.27 17.35
CA SER A 200 8.22 -7.31 17.85
C SER A 200 8.33 -8.16 19.12
N CYS A 201 7.44 -7.95 20.08
CA CYS A 201 7.37 -8.73 21.32
C CYS A 201 7.11 -10.22 21.05
N TYR A 202 6.13 -10.56 20.19
CA TYR A 202 5.87 -11.96 19.84
C TYR A 202 7.05 -12.59 19.09
N SER A 203 7.70 -11.84 18.20
CA SER A 203 8.89 -12.32 17.48
C SER A 203 10.08 -12.54 18.41
N ALA A 204 10.27 -11.68 19.41
CA ALA A 204 11.28 -11.88 20.45
C ALA A 204 10.98 -13.13 21.30
N ALA A 205 9.71 -13.34 21.69
CA ALA A 205 9.28 -14.52 22.44
C ALA A 205 9.50 -15.82 21.61
N LEU A 206 9.19 -15.78 20.32
CA LEU A 206 9.40 -16.90 19.39
C LEU A 206 10.87 -17.26 19.19
N LYS A 207 11.80 -16.31 19.37
CA LYS A 207 13.25 -16.59 19.33
C LYS A 207 13.74 -17.31 20.59
N GLN A 208 13.06 -17.11 21.72
CA GLN A 208 13.42 -17.74 23.00
C GLN A 208 12.72 -19.09 23.21
N THR A 209 11.58 -19.32 22.55
CA THR A 209 10.88 -20.61 22.62
C THR A 209 11.49 -21.61 21.65
N THR A 210 11.49 -22.88 22.02
CA THR A 210 11.71 -23.98 21.10
C THR A 210 10.41 -24.76 20.94
N GLU A 211 10.06 -25.09 19.70
CA GLU A 211 8.82 -25.80 19.35
C GLU A 211 8.64 -27.09 20.17
N ALA A 212 9.74 -27.79 20.43
CA ALA A 212 9.78 -29.04 21.19
C ALA A 212 9.51 -28.87 22.69
N ALA A 213 9.79 -27.70 23.27
CA ALA A 213 9.67 -27.49 24.72
C ALA A 213 8.28 -26.99 25.14
N SER A 214 7.59 -26.22 24.29
CA SER A 214 6.27 -25.66 24.63
C SER A 214 5.40 -25.42 23.38
N PRO A 215 4.79 -26.48 22.81
CA PRO A 215 3.99 -26.37 21.59
C PRO A 215 2.81 -25.40 21.75
N ASP A 216 2.09 -25.44 22.88
CA ASP A 216 0.95 -24.54 23.12
C ASP A 216 1.34 -23.07 23.20
N MET A 217 2.47 -22.77 23.85
CA MET A 217 3.00 -21.40 23.93
C MET A 217 3.44 -20.91 22.55
N THR A 218 4.14 -21.75 21.80
CA THR A 218 4.58 -21.45 20.43
C THR A 218 3.38 -21.19 19.52
N VAL A 219 2.35 -22.04 19.57
CA VAL A 219 1.10 -21.87 18.81
C VAL A 219 0.37 -20.59 19.19
N ALA A 220 0.35 -20.23 20.47
CA ALA A 220 -0.26 -18.97 20.91
C ALA A 220 0.49 -17.74 20.36
N LEU A 221 1.82 -17.76 20.39
CA LEU A 221 2.66 -16.69 19.87
C LEU A 221 2.53 -16.55 18.35
N LEU A 222 2.56 -17.66 17.61
CA LEU A 222 2.36 -17.69 16.15
C LEU A 222 0.97 -17.14 15.78
N ASN A 223 -0.09 -17.55 16.48
CA ASN A 223 -1.44 -17.03 16.25
C ASN A 223 -1.55 -15.51 16.47
N ASN A 224 -0.91 -15.03 17.53
CA ASN A 224 -0.89 -13.61 17.85
C ASN A 224 -0.10 -12.82 16.81
N ARG A 225 1.05 -13.33 16.36
CA ARG A 225 1.84 -12.70 15.30
C ARG A 225 1.12 -12.75 13.95
N ALA A 226 0.48 -13.86 13.59
CA ALA A 226 -0.37 -13.96 12.40
C ALA A 226 -1.50 -12.92 12.42
N MET A 227 -2.10 -12.62 13.58
CA MET A 227 -3.08 -11.54 13.69
C MET A 227 -2.48 -10.17 13.43
N CYS A 228 -1.27 -9.89 13.92
CA CYS A 228 -0.56 -8.65 13.60
C CYS A 228 -0.34 -8.53 12.09
N SER A 229 0.13 -9.60 11.45
CA SER A 229 0.32 -9.66 9.99
C SER A 229 -0.99 -9.43 9.23
N LEU A 230 -2.10 -10.04 9.65
CA LEU A 230 -3.43 -9.82 9.07
C LEU A 230 -3.88 -8.35 9.20
N LYS A 231 -3.63 -7.71 10.35
CA LYS A 231 -3.96 -6.28 10.57
C LYS A 231 -3.14 -5.35 9.66
N ARG A 232 -1.95 -5.76 9.25
CA ARG A 232 -1.09 -5.03 8.30
C ARG A 232 -1.30 -5.45 6.83
N CYS A 233 -2.26 -6.32 6.55
CA CYS A 233 -2.45 -6.91 5.22
C CYS A 233 -1.22 -7.69 4.68
N ALA A 234 -0.34 -8.14 5.57
CA ALA A 234 0.81 -9.00 5.27
C ALA A 234 0.35 -10.47 5.24
N PHE A 235 -0.38 -10.83 4.19
CA PHE A 235 -1.14 -12.08 4.14
C PHE A 235 -0.26 -13.32 3.96
N VAL A 236 0.91 -13.21 3.33
CA VAL A 236 1.85 -14.33 3.17
C VAL A 236 2.45 -14.70 4.51
N GLU A 237 2.89 -13.72 5.28
CA GLU A 237 3.46 -13.89 6.61
C GLU A 237 2.42 -14.44 7.60
N ALA A 238 1.17 -13.98 7.49
CA ALA A 238 0.06 -14.54 8.27
C ALA A 238 -0.21 -16.01 7.91
N LEU A 239 -0.13 -16.36 6.62
CA LEU A 239 -0.30 -17.74 6.15
C LEU A 239 0.80 -18.64 6.70
N GLU A 240 2.06 -18.20 6.64
CA GLU A 240 3.22 -18.93 7.16
C GLU A 240 3.09 -19.23 8.66
N ASP A 241 2.78 -18.21 9.47
CA ASP A 241 2.59 -18.37 10.91
C ASP A 241 1.42 -19.30 11.25
N ALA A 242 0.29 -19.16 10.54
CA ALA A 242 -0.87 -20.01 10.75
C ALA A 242 -0.59 -21.48 10.37
N THR A 243 0.06 -21.71 9.23
CA THR A 243 0.48 -23.06 8.79
C THR A 243 1.46 -23.68 9.78
N LYS A 244 2.43 -22.91 10.26
CA LYS A 244 3.38 -23.37 11.27
C LYS A 244 2.72 -23.69 12.62
N ALA A 245 1.72 -22.90 13.01
CA ALA A 245 0.95 -23.20 14.22
C ALA A 245 0.12 -24.49 14.04
N LEU A 246 -0.40 -24.75 12.84
CA LEU A 246 -1.15 -25.97 12.52
C LEU A 246 -0.26 -27.20 12.39
N SER A 247 1.02 -27.07 12.00
CA SER A 247 1.95 -28.21 12.00
C SER A 247 2.25 -28.69 13.43
N LEU A 248 2.15 -27.79 14.43
CA LEU A 248 2.31 -28.14 15.85
C LEU A 248 0.99 -28.66 16.45
N VAL A 249 -0.12 -27.97 16.20
CA VAL A 249 -1.46 -28.34 16.70
C VAL A 249 -2.48 -28.23 15.56
N PRO A 250 -2.72 -29.31 14.80
CA PRO A 250 -3.56 -29.28 13.59
C PRO A 250 -5.02 -28.89 13.82
N THR A 251 -5.54 -29.09 15.02
CA THR A 251 -6.94 -28.82 15.38
C THR A 251 -7.14 -27.44 16.01
N ASN A 252 -6.11 -26.59 16.06
CA ASN A 252 -6.22 -25.28 16.69
C ASN A 252 -7.15 -24.36 15.89
N ALA A 253 -8.35 -24.12 16.44
CA ALA A 253 -9.37 -23.31 15.79
C ALA A 253 -8.93 -21.86 15.49
N LYS A 254 -8.07 -21.26 16.32
CA LYS A 254 -7.55 -19.91 16.07
C LYS A 254 -6.60 -19.91 14.87
N SER A 255 -5.73 -20.91 14.77
CA SER A 255 -4.80 -21.05 13.64
C SER A 255 -5.54 -21.31 12.33
N LEU A 256 -6.52 -22.22 12.33
CA LEU A 256 -7.40 -22.46 11.18
C LEU A 256 -8.13 -21.19 10.75
N PHE A 257 -8.66 -20.42 11.70
CA PHE A 257 -9.32 -19.15 11.37
C PHE A 257 -8.34 -18.14 10.77
N ARG A 258 -7.11 -18.05 11.28
CA ARG A 258 -6.08 -17.14 10.74
C ARG A 258 -5.66 -17.54 9.34
N LEU A 259 -5.51 -18.84 9.10
CA LEU A 259 -5.23 -19.42 7.79
C LEU A 259 -6.30 -19.02 6.79
N ALA A 260 -7.59 -19.18 7.13
CA ALA A 260 -8.69 -18.78 6.27
C ALA A 260 -8.66 -17.26 5.94
N LEU A 261 -8.42 -16.41 6.95
CA LEU A 261 -8.33 -14.97 6.71
C LEU A 261 -7.15 -14.60 5.78
N ALA A 262 -6.00 -15.25 5.98
CA ALA A 262 -4.81 -15.06 5.14
C ALA A 262 -5.08 -15.51 3.70
N LEU A 263 -5.64 -16.70 3.51
CA LEU A 263 -6.05 -17.22 2.20
C LEU A 263 -7.05 -16.29 1.49
N THR A 264 -8.01 -15.73 2.24
CA THR A 264 -8.97 -14.75 1.70
C THR A 264 -8.25 -13.48 1.20
N GLY A 265 -7.31 -12.96 1.98
CA GLY A 265 -6.48 -11.81 1.58
C GLY A 265 -5.60 -12.10 0.35
N LEU A 266 -5.13 -13.34 0.23
CA LEU A 266 -4.39 -13.86 -0.93
C LEU A 266 -5.29 -14.26 -2.11
N ARG A 267 -6.61 -14.02 -2.03
CA ARG A 267 -7.60 -14.37 -3.07
C ARG A 267 -7.73 -15.87 -3.34
N ARG A 268 -7.27 -16.71 -2.42
CA ARG A 268 -7.40 -18.18 -2.44
C ARG A 268 -8.72 -18.58 -1.79
N HIS A 269 -9.83 -18.12 -2.36
CA HIS A 269 -11.16 -18.16 -1.73
C HIS A 269 -11.74 -19.55 -1.58
N GLU A 270 -11.50 -20.44 -2.54
CA GLU A 270 -11.96 -21.84 -2.44
C GLU A 270 -11.30 -22.55 -1.26
N GLU A 271 -9.99 -22.38 -1.10
CA GLU A 271 -9.25 -22.94 0.03
C GLU A 271 -9.69 -22.30 1.36
N SER A 272 -9.85 -20.97 1.38
CA SER A 272 -10.39 -20.26 2.53
C SER A 272 -11.78 -20.79 2.94
N HIS A 273 -12.66 -20.99 1.96
CA HIS A 273 -14.01 -21.50 2.18
C HIS A 273 -13.97 -22.91 2.79
N ALA A 274 -13.14 -23.80 2.25
CA ALA A 274 -12.96 -25.15 2.77
C ALA A 274 -12.51 -25.13 4.24
N ILE A 275 -11.52 -24.30 4.59
CA ILE A 275 -11.04 -24.16 5.97
C ILE A 275 -12.12 -23.58 6.89
N LEU A 276 -12.85 -22.55 6.46
CA LEU A 276 -13.92 -21.95 7.24
C LEU A 276 -15.03 -22.96 7.54
N MET A 277 -15.30 -23.91 6.63
CA MET A 277 -16.30 -24.97 6.82
C MET A 277 -15.93 -25.98 7.91
N LEU A 278 -14.64 -26.16 8.20
CA LEU A 278 -14.14 -27.03 9.28
C LEU A 278 -14.31 -26.41 10.68
N LEU A 279 -14.46 -25.09 10.78
CA LEU A 279 -14.55 -24.38 12.05
C LEU A 279 -15.95 -24.46 12.69
N PRO A 280 -16.05 -24.45 14.04
CA PRO A 280 -17.33 -24.29 14.72
C PRO A 280 -18.04 -23.00 14.30
N ARG A 281 -19.38 -23.04 14.26
CA ARG A 281 -20.20 -21.88 13.91
C ARG A 281 -20.14 -20.83 15.03
N SER A 282 -19.40 -19.75 14.77
CA SER A 282 -19.44 -18.51 15.54
C SER A 282 -19.90 -17.36 14.65
N LYS A 283 -20.30 -16.23 15.25
CA LYS A 283 -20.68 -15.03 14.49
C LYS A 283 -19.59 -14.61 13.49
N ASP A 284 -18.33 -14.62 13.91
CA ASP A 284 -17.21 -14.23 13.08
C ASP A 284 -16.98 -15.23 11.93
N VAL A 285 -17.01 -16.53 12.23
CA VAL A 285 -16.83 -17.58 11.22
C VAL A 285 -17.95 -17.51 10.19
N MET A 286 -19.21 -17.35 10.61
CA MET A 286 -20.34 -17.23 9.69
C MET A 286 -20.23 -15.99 8.81
N THR A 287 -19.83 -14.84 9.39
CA THR A 287 -19.61 -13.61 8.63
C THR A 287 -18.58 -13.83 7.51
N TRP A 288 -17.45 -14.48 7.83
CA TRP A 288 -16.43 -14.77 6.84
C TRP A 288 -16.83 -15.85 5.84
N ARG A 289 -17.62 -16.86 6.24
CA ARG A 289 -18.21 -17.83 5.30
C ARG A 289 -19.07 -17.12 4.26
N ASP A 290 -19.93 -16.19 4.68
CA ASP A 290 -20.79 -15.45 3.76
C ASP A 290 -19.99 -14.55 2.82
N VAL A 291 -18.93 -13.90 3.33
CA VAL A 291 -18.01 -13.09 2.53
C VAL A 291 -17.31 -13.95 1.47
N VAL A 292 -16.70 -15.06 1.88
CA VAL A 292 -15.91 -15.91 0.98
C VAL A 292 -16.80 -16.68 0.00
N ALA A 293 -17.95 -17.20 0.44
CA ALA A 293 -18.92 -17.87 -0.44
C ALA A 293 -19.40 -16.95 -1.57
N ARG A 294 -19.58 -15.66 -1.29
CA ARG A 294 -19.90 -14.67 -2.32
C ARG A 294 -18.76 -14.50 -3.32
N ARG A 295 -17.50 -14.42 -2.85
CA ARG A 295 -16.31 -14.33 -3.73
C ARG A 295 -16.17 -15.57 -4.61
N VAL A 296 -16.37 -16.76 -4.05
CA VAL A 296 -16.39 -18.00 -4.83
C VAL A 296 -17.50 -17.98 -5.89
N ALA A 297 -18.72 -17.57 -5.53
CA ALA A 297 -19.82 -17.48 -6.47
C ALA A 297 -19.59 -16.44 -7.59
N GLU A 298 -18.96 -15.32 -7.26
CA GLU A 298 -18.53 -14.31 -8.25
C GLU A 298 -17.51 -14.90 -9.23
N SER A 299 -16.47 -15.57 -8.72
CA SER A 299 -15.39 -16.14 -9.54
C SER A 299 -15.85 -17.29 -10.45
N ILE A 300 -16.72 -18.16 -9.95
CA ILE A 300 -17.16 -19.35 -10.70
C ILE A 300 -18.36 -19.03 -11.59
N HIS A 301 -19.34 -18.27 -11.08
CA HIS A 301 -20.63 -18.11 -11.75
C HIS A 301 -20.87 -16.71 -12.32
N GLY A 302 -19.98 -15.76 -12.06
CA GLY A 302 -20.18 -14.38 -12.47
C GLY A 302 -21.36 -13.72 -11.75
N HIS A 303 -21.73 -14.22 -10.57
CA HIS A 303 -22.87 -13.73 -9.80
C HIS A 303 -22.50 -12.47 -9.02
N PHE A 304 -22.48 -11.33 -9.70
CA PHE A 304 -22.21 -10.04 -9.08
C PHE A 304 -23.50 -9.28 -8.77
N LYS A 305 -23.52 -8.57 -7.64
CA LYS A 305 -24.55 -7.55 -7.42
C LYS A 305 -24.15 -6.29 -8.19
N PRO A 306 -25.03 -5.72 -9.04
CA PRO A 306 -24.69 -4.53 -9.83
C PRO A 306 -24.18 -3.36 -8.98
N ILE A 307 -24.72 -3.18 -7.78
CA ILE A 307 -24.28 -2.14 -6.85
C ILE A 307 -22.87 -2.37 -6.29
N ASP A 308 -22.42 -3.61 -6.17
CA ASP A 308 -21.06 -3.90 -5.69
C ASP A 308 -20.02 -3.58 -6.78
N VAL A 309 -20.34 -3.90 -8.04
CA VAL A 309 -19.48 -3.60 -9.19
C VAL A 309 -19.42 -2.08 -9.45
N MET A 310 -20.55 -1.38 -9.37
CA MET A 310 -20.62 0.06 -9.65
C MET A 310 -20.26 0.94 -8.44
N GLY A 311 -20.40 0.42 -7.21
CA GLY A 311 -20.21 1.15 -5.97
C GLY A 311 -18.77 1.19 -5.45
N GLY A 312 -17.81 0.63 -6.18
CA GLY A 312 -16.41 0.56 -5.77
C GLY A 312 -16.10 -0.50 -4.71
N THR A 313 -17.05 -1.41 -4.45
CA THR A 313 -16.79 -2.59 -3.63
C THR A 313 -15.80 -3.49 -4.37
N ILE A 314 -14.80 -4.02 -3.65
CA ILE A 314 -13.88 -5.01 -4.22
C ILE A 314 -14.70 -6.26 -4.57
N VAL A 315 -14.68 -6.68 -5.83
CA VAL A 315 -15.31 -7.91 -6.36
C VAL A 315 -14.24 -8.87 -6.89
N GLU A 316 -14.60 -10.15 -7.09
CA GLU A 316 -13.72 -11.12 -7.74
C GLU A 316 -13.57 -10.92 -9.26
N ASP A 317 -12.53 -11.53 -9.79
CA ASP A 317 -12.35 -11.70 -11.23
C ASP A 317 -13.27 -12.84 -11.69
N TYR A 318 -13.86 -12.70 -12.88
CA TYR A 318 -14.70 -13.70 -13.50
C TYR A 318 -14.34 -13.81 -14.98
N ILE A 319 -14.01 -15.01 -15.44
CA ILE A 319 -13.80 -15.30 -16.84
C ILE A 319 -14.98 -16.15 -17.31
N GLY A 320 -15.84 -15.55 -18.13
CA GLY A 320 -16.99 -16.21 -18.71
C GLY A 320 -16.62 -17.09 -19.91
N PRO A 321 -17.52 -17.26 -20.90
CA PRO A 321 -17.27 -18.10 -22.06
C PRO A 321 -16.39 -17.39 -23.10
N VAL A 322 -15.20 -17.02 -22.67
CA VAL A 322 -14.21 -16.32 -23.49
C VAL A 322 -12.85 -16.98 -23.37
N GLU A 323 -12.08 -16.90 -24.44
CA GLU A 323 -10.70 -17.38 -24.48
C GLU A 323 -9.82 -16.40 -25.27
N VAL A 324 -8.54 -16.37 -24.95
CA VAL A 324 -7.57 -15.56 -25.67
C VAL A 324 -6.88 -16.42 -26.74
N LYS A 325 -7.01 -16.02 -28.01
CA LYS A 325 -6.37 -16.70 -29.15
C LYS A 325 -5.58 -15.73 -30.02
N MET A 326 -4.65 -16.25 -30.82
CA MET A 326 -3.93 -15.44 -31.80
C MET A 326 -4.79 -15.15 -33.02
N THR A 327 -4.78 -13.90 -33.45
CA THR A 327 -5.46 -13.39 -34.64
C THR A 327 -4.42 -13.12 -35.70
N ARG A 328 -4.64 -13.65 -36.91
CA ARG A 328 -3.72 -13.46 -38.05
C ARG A 328 -3.50 -11.97 -38.32
N GLY A 329 -2.26 -11.52 -38.14
CA GLY A 329 -1.83 -10.14 -38.37
C GLY A 329 -2.30 -9.09 -37.33
N LYS A 330 -2.98 -9.48 -36.24
CA LYS A 330 -3.53 -8.54 -35.24
C LYS A 330 -3.19 -8.87 -33.78
N GLY A 331 -2.35 -9.88 -33.53
CA GLY A 331 -1.94 -10.27 -32.17
C GLY A 331 -3.02 -11.05 -31.42
N ARG A 332 -3.10 -10.90 -30.10
CA ARG A 332 -4.07 -11.62 -29.26
C ARG A 332 -5.46 -10.98 -29.37
N GLY A 333 -6.48 -11.81 -29.58
CA GLY A 333 -7.89 -11.42 -29.52
C GLY A 333 -8.66 -12.23 -28.47
N LEU A 334 -9.79 -11.68 -28.02
CA LEU A 334 -10.73 -12.37 -27.14
C LEU A 334 -11.85 -12.98 -27.99
N PHE A 335 -12.07 -14.28 -27.85
CA PHE A 335 -13.01 -15.07 -28.64
C PHE A 335 -14.03 -15.73 -27.73
N LEU A 336 -15.26 -15.91 -28.22
CA LEU A 336 -16.30 -16.65 -27.50
C LEU A 336 -16.05 -18.16 -27.62
N THR A 337 -16.17 -18.89 -26.52
CA THR A 337 -16.12 -20.37 -26.51
C THR A 337 -17.49 -21.01 -26.72
N GLN A 338 -18.57 -20.26 -26.51
CA GLN A 338 -19.95 -20.67 -26.77
C GLN A 338 -20.82 -19.48 -27.19
N PRO A 339 -22.01 -19.71 -27.79
CA PRO A 339 -22.95 -18.62 -28.11
C PRO A 339 -23.35 -17.83 -26.84
N VAL A 340 -23.37 -16.50 -26.95
CA VAL A 340 -23.80 -15.59 -25.86
C VAL A 340 -24.88 -14.65 -26.37
N ARG A 341 -25.70 -14.13 -25.44
CA ARG A 341 -26.74 -13.14 -25.71
C ARG A 341 -26.28 -11.75 -25.31
N ARG A 342 -26.94 -10.73 -25.87
CA ARG A 342 -26.75 -9.35 -25.43
C ARG A 342 -27.08 -9.25 -23.93
N GLY A 343 -26.14 -8.75 -23.16
CA GLY A 343 -26.26 -8.59 -21.71
C GLY A 343 -25.62 -9.71 -20.88
N ASP A 344 -25.15 -10.78 -21.52
CA ASP A 344 -24.38 -11.82 -20.81
C ASP A 344 -23.03 -11.25 -20.34
N LEU A 345 -22.64 -11.62 -19.13
CA LEU A 345 -21.36 -11.21 -18.54
C LEU A 345 -20.23 -12.05 -19.15
N LEU A 346 -19.23 -11.39 -19.75
CA LEU A 346 -18.12 -12.07 -20.42
C LEU A 346 -16.84 -12.09 -19.59
N LEU A 347 -16.55 -10.98 -18.91
CA LEU A 347 -15.34 -10.80 -18.13
C LEU A 347 -15.61 -9.76 -17.04
N VAL A 348 -15.21 -10.09 -15.82
CA VAL A 348 -14.97 -9.11 -14.76
C VAL A 348 -13.52 -9.24 -14.39
N GLU A 349 -12.82 -8.13 -14.41
CA GLU A 349 -11.44 -8.09 -13.99
C GLU A 349 -11.31 -6.88 -13.08
N LYS A 350 -10.92 -7.13 -11.84
CA LYS A 350 -10.52 -6.06 -10.94
C LYS A 350 -9.22 -5.48 -11.49
N ALA A 351 -9.12 -4.15 -11.52
CA ALA A 351 -7.88 -3.49 -11.92
C ALA A 351 -6.68 -4.07 -11.14
N TYR A 352 -5.72 -4.65 -11.85
CA TYR A 352 -4.50 -5.28 -11.31
C TYR A 352 -3.65 -4.35 -10.42
N ALA A 353 -3.93 -3.04 -10.45
CA ALA A 353 -3.32 -2.05 -9.60
C ALA A 353 -4.35 -0.98 -9.16
N THR A 354 -4.95 -1.17 -7.99
CA THR A 354 -5.02 -0.06 -7.02
C THR A 354 -3.71 -0.11 -6.28
N SER A 355 -2.79 0.78 -6.62
CA SER A 355 -1.52 0.88 -5.94
C SER A 355 -1.78 1.00 -4.43
N LEU A 356 -1.15 0.15 -3.61
CA LEU A 356 -1.30 0.15 -2.16
C LEU A 356 0.08 -0.12 -1.53
N ALA A 357 0.84 0.94 -1.34
CA ALA A 357 1.87 1.04 -0.33
C ALA A 357 1.64 2.45 0.20
N ILE A 358 1.32 2.66 1.46
CA ILE A 358 1.99 2.09 2.62
C ILE A 358 0.94 1.84 3.71
N LEU A 359 0.79 0.59 4.12
CA LEU A 359 0.32 0.23 5.46
C LEU A 359 1.39 -0.63 6.14
N ASN A 360 2.57 -0.05 6.33
CA ASN A 360 3.45 -0.42 7.43
C ASN A 360 3.46 0.73 8.44
N GLU A 361 2.31 0.97 9.07
CA GLU A 361 2.24 1.56 10.41
C GLU A 361 1.77 0.43 11.32
N ARG A 362 2.59 -0.08 12.22
CA ARG A 362 3.44 0.63 13.20
C ARG A 362 2.75 1.87 13.76
N ARG A 363 1.53 1.70 14.26
CA ARG A 363 1.29 2.09 15.65
C ARG A 363 1.82 0.91 16.43
N ARG A 364 2.70 1.05 17.40
CA ARG A 364 3.43 2.10 18.10
C ARG A 364 4.79 1.49 18.52
#